data_AF-A0A367HV50-F1
#
_entry.id   AF-A0A367HV50-F1
#
_cell.length_a   1.000
_cell.length_b   1.000
_cell.length_c   1.000
_cell.angle_alpha   90.00
_cell.angle_beta   90.00
_cell.angle_gamma   90.00
#
_symmetry.space_group_name_H-M   'P 1'
#
loop_
_entity.id
_entity.type
_entity.pdbx_description
1 polymer ?
#
loop_
_entity_poly.entity_id
_entity_poly.type
_entity_poly.pdbx_seq_one_letter_code
_entity_poly.pdbx_strand_id
1 'polypeptide(L)'
;MTTHTTGTDRDDVGEIPRYRTVADALRQDIQNGVPAPGDALPKQEQLMRRFRCGRGTVQKALQLLRAEQLLEDGVSGRGARVARQAAIGRPLVYYVSRAFEARHVSLDVWSLHTEELSRAVQQQAELIRLGDRAAPESVRVRVLVPDLDTDHPYPRALDDPLDPRPLRRLRRVIRMYAEALHHSLTQLAEEGTVGTVSVEIRSLPTVPGEKRYLINGTQMLTGYYFLRRTRILVDAESIEVVELHSDTLFPATLEGNGARSLERAEFEQVQAWFDSRWEMVANTLPLDE
;
A
#
# COMPACT_ATOMS: atom_id res chain seq x y z
N MET A 1 2.53 -61.68 -10.69
CA MET A 1 3.50 -61.36 -9.63
C MET A 1 3.84 -59.88 -9.78
N THR A 2 3.20 -59.00 -8.99
CA THR A 2 3.73 -58.41 -7.73
C THR A 2 4.99 -57.57 -8.01
N THR A 3 5.11 -56.28 -7.68
CA THR A 3 4.44 -55.45 -6.65
C THR A 3 4.76 -53.97 -6.87
N HIS A 4 3.87 -53.11 -6.36
CA HIS A 4 4.06 -51.72 -5.95
C HIS A 4 5.44 -51.39 -5.36
N THR A 5 5.90 -50.15 -5.56
CA THR A 5 6.35 -49.30 -4.45
C THR A 5 6.04 -47.83 -4.78
N THR A 6 4.99 -47.33 -4.14
CA THR A 6 4.77 -45.92 -3.79
C THR A 6 5.82 -45.48 -2.76
N GLY A 7 6.26 -44.23 -2.83
CA GLY A 7 7.04 -43.54 -1.80
C GLY A 7 6.99 -42.04 -2.08
N THR A 8 5.93 -41.34 -1.63
CA THR A 8 5.91 -40.53 -0.38
C THR A 8 6.78 -39.29 -0.55
N ASP A 9 6.16 -38.16 -0.89
CA ASP A 9 5.71 -37.15 0.09
C ASP A 9 6.88 -36.66 0.96
N ARG A 10 7.28 -35.42 0.70
CA ARG A 10 8.14 -34.65 1.59
C ARG A 10 7.50 -33.28 1.72
N ASP A 11 6.83 -33.12 2.85
CA ASP A 11 6.81 -31.92 3.67
C ASP A 11 7.94 -30.94 3.29
N ASP A 12 7.61 -29.73 2.88
CA ASP A 12 8.54 -28.62 3.06
C ASP A 12 7.81 -27.35 3.50
N VAL A 13 8.30 -26.84 4.60
CA VAL A 13 7.81 -25.67 5.33
C VAL A 13 8.16 -24.44 4.50
N GLY A 14 7.16 -23.81 3.88
CA GLY A 14 7.17 -22.40 3.47
C GLY A 14 8.49 -21.84 2.93
N GLU A 15 9.18 -22.56 2.02
CA GLU A 15 10.45 -22.07 1.48
C GLU A 15 10.18 -20.84 0.58
N ILE A 16 10.73 -19.68 0.95
CA ILE A 16 10.56 -18.44 0.18
C ILE A 16 11.03 -18.68 -1.26
N PRO A 17 10.17 -18.47 -2.28
CA PRO A 17 10.54 -18.68 -3.66
C PRO A 17 11.81 -17.92 -4.04
N ARG A 18 12.77 -18.61 -4.68
CA ARG A 18 14.11 -18.07 -4.95
C ARG A 18 14.14 -16.69 -5.64
N TYR A 19 13.14 -16.40 -6.48
CA TYR A 19 13.03 -15.10 -7.16
C TYR A 19 12.75 -13.95 -6.19
N ARG A 20 12.04 -14.20 -5.08
CA ARG A 20 11.77 -13.22 -4.04
C ARG A 20 13.04 -12.88 -3.28
N THR A 21 13.83 -13.87 -2.87
CA THR A 21 15.14 -13.63 -2.25
C THR A 21 16.06 -12.78 -3.12
N VAL A 22 16.05 -13.00 -4.44
CA VAL A 22 16.80 -12.18 -5.40
C VAL A 22 16.24 -10.76 -5.49
N ALA A 23 14.91 -10.60 -5.54
CA ALA A 23 14.27 -9.30 -5.53
C ALA A 23 14.56 -8.54 -4.23
N ASP A 24 14.53 -9.19 -3.08
CA ASP A 24 14.79 -8.60 -1.76
C ASP A 24 16.22 -8.06 -1.67
N ALA A 25 17.21 -8.85 -2.10
CA ALA A 25 18.59 -8.42 -2.12
C ALA A 25 18.82 -7.22 -3.06
N LEU A 26 18.24 -7.27 -4.27
CA LEU A 26 18.31 -6.16 -5.22
C LEU A 26 17.55 -4.92 -4.73
N ARG A 27 16.46 -5.11 -4.01
CA ARG A 27 15.68 -4.04 -3.39
C ARG A 27 16.51 -3.34 -2.31
N GLN A 28 17.18 -4.10 -1.45
CA GLN A 28 18.06 -3.57 -0.41
C GLN A 28 19.24 -2.79 -1.03
N ASP A 29 19.85 -3.32 -2.08
CA ASP A 29 20.89 -2.64 -2.86
C ASP A 29 20.40 -1.28 -3.40
N ILE A 30 19.23 -1.25 -4.05
CA ILE A 30 18.60 -0.04 -4.56
C ILE A 30 18.28 0.97 -3.43
N GLN A 31 17.78 0.49 -2.30
CA GLN A 31 17.48 1.35 -1.13
C GLN A 31 18.75 1.98 -0.56
N ASN A 32 19.86 1.26 -0.56
CA ASN A 32 21.17 1.76 -0.14
C ASN A 32 21.81 2.71 -1.17
N GLY A 33 21.13 2.99 -2.29
CA GLY A 33 21.62 3.85 -3.36
C GLY A 33 22.68 3.19 -4.24
N VAL A 34 22.77 1.85 -4.25
CA VAL A 34 23.78 1.10 -5.00
C VAL A 34 23.10 -0.03 -5.79
N PRO A 35 22.58 0.21 -7.00
CA PRO A 35 22.77 1.41 -7.83
C PRO A 35 21.86 2.60 -7.48
N ALA A 36 22.26 3.81 -7.86
CA ALA A 36 21.52 5.03 -7.56
C ALA A 36 20.28 5.18 -8.49
N PRO A 37 19.32 6.05 -8.15
CA PRO A 37 18.19 6.33 -9.04
C PRO A 37 18.64 6.75 -10.45
N GLY A 38 18.13 6.07 -11.48
CA GLY A 38 18.53 6.25 -12.87
C GLY A 38 19.72 5.41 -13.32
N ASP A 39 20.41 4.71 -12.42
CA ASP A 39 21.51 3.83 -12.81
C ASP A 39 21.01 2.51 -13.39
N ALA A 40 21.84 1.89 -14.22
CA ALA A 40 21.58 0.55 -14.71
C ALA A 40 21.88 -0.49 -13.62
N LEU A 41 20.98 -1.45 -13.45
CA LEU A 41 21.27 -2.68 -12.72
C LEU A 41 22.34 -3.50 -13.45
N PRO A 42 23.07 -4.39 -12.74
CA PRO A 42 23.89 -5.40 -13.37
C PRO A 42 23.10 -6.20 -14.42
N LYS A 43 23.77 -6.61 -15.51
CA LYS A 43 23.15 -7.42 -16.58
C LYS A 43 22.60 -8.73 -16.02
N GLN A 44 21.59 -9.31 -16.66
CA GLN A 44 20.96 -10.57 -16.19
C GLN A 44 21.98 -11.69 -15.96
N GLU A 45 22.97 -11.85 -16.83
CA GLU A 45 24.05 -12.84 -16.66
C GLU A 45 24.91 -12.58 -15.42
N GLN A 46 25.11 -11.32 -15.04
CA GLN A 46 25.83 -10.95 -13.82
C GLN A 46 24.97 -11.26 -12.59
N LEU A 47 23.66 -11.00 -12.65
CA LEU A 47 22.71 -11.34 -11.59
C LEU A 47 22.57 -12.86 -11.41
N MET A 48 22.50 -13.61 -12.51
CA MET A 48 22.50 -15.09 -12.49
C MET A 48 23.74 -15.63 -11.78
N ARG A 49 24.92 -15.08 -12.09
CA ARG A 49 26.18 -15.46 -11.43
C ARG A 49 26.20 -15.06 -9.95
N ARG A 50 25.80 -13.82 -9.64
CA ARG A 50 25.78 -13.29 -8.26
C ARG A 50 24.89 -14.12 -7.35
N PHE A 51 23.68 -14.44 -7.81
CA PHE A 51 22.67 -15.14 -7.00
C PHE A 51 22.63 -16.66 -7.22
N ARG A 52 23.50 -17.18 -8.09
CA ARG A 52 23.58 -18.59 -8.48
C ARG A 52 22.21 -19.16 -8.85
N CYS A 53 21.49 -18.49 -9.75
CA CYS A 53 20.13 -18.85 -10.16
C CYS A 53 19.93 -18.78 -11.67
N GLY A 54 18.85 -19.41 -12.15
CA GLY A 54 18.49 -19.44 -13.57
C GLY A 54 17.93 -18.11 -14.09
N ARG A 55 17.93 -17.95 -15.41
CA ARG A 55 17.41 -16.76 -16.09
C ARG A 55 15.95 -16.45 -15.74
N GLY A 56 15.10 -17.48 -15.66
CA GLY A 56 13.68 -17.32 -15.29
C GLY A 56 13.49 -16.74 -13.88
N THR A 57 14.33 -17.13 -12.92
CA THR A 57 14.32 -16.59 -11.55
C THR A 57 14.69 -15.11 -11.54
N VAL A 58 15.75 -14.71 -12.26
CA VAL A 58 16.15 -13.30 -12.39
C VAL A 58 15.07 -12.49 -13.10
N GLN A 59 14.44 -13.04 -14.15
CA GLN A 59 13.37 -12.35 -14.87
C GLN A 59 12.14 -12.10 -13.99
N LYS A 60 11.69 -13.11 -13.23
CA LYS A 60 10.59 -12.97 -12.26
C LYS A 60 10.93 -11.93 -11.18
N ALA A 61 12.16 -11.96 -10.64
CA ALA A 61 12.62 -10.95 -9.68
C ALA A 61 12.57 -9.53 -10.26
N LEU A 62 13.10 -9.32 -11.48
CA LEU A 62 13.06 -8.02 -12.14
C LEU A 62 11.64 -7.57 -12.51
N GLN A 63 10.74 -8.50 -12.82
CA GLN A 63 9.32 -8.20 -13.07
C GLN A 63 8.63 -7.74 -11.79
N LEU A 64 8.90 -8.41 -10.67
CA LEU A 64 8.40 -7.99 -9.35
C LEU A 64 8.88 -6.57 -9.01
N LEU A 65 10.17 -6.28 -9.18
CA LEU A 65 10.72 -4.94 -8.92
C LEU A 65 10.14 -3.85 -9.86
N ARG A 66 9.70 -4.20 -11.08
CA ARG A 66 8.97 -3.28 -11.96
C ARG A 66 7.53 -3.06 -11.51
N ALA A 67 6.84 -4.11 -11.10
CA ALA A 67 5.50 -3.99 -10.52
C ALA A 67 5.52 -3.13 -9.24
N GLU A 68 6.62 -3.17 -8.49
CA GLU A 68 6.89 -2.30 -7.34
C GLU A 68 7.38 -0.88 -7.71
N GLN A 69 7.47 -0.57 -9.02
CA GLN A 69 7.98 0.70 -9.55
C GLN A 69 9.40 1.06 -9.06
N LEU A 70 10.21 0.05 -8.72
CA LEU A 70 11.60 0.23 -8.34
C LEU A 70 12.52 0.36 -9.55
N LEU A 71 12.06 -0.15 -10.69
CA LEU A 71 12.74 -0.12 -11.97
C LEU A 71 11.89 0.61 -13.01
N GLU A 72 12.54 1.26 -13.98
CA GLU A 72 11.87 1.84 -15.14
C GLU A 72 11.17 0.73 -15.96
N ASP A 73 10.00 1.06 -16.53
CA ASP A 73 9.34 0.20 -17.52
C ASP A 73 10.27 -0.03 -18.71
N GLY A 74 10.57 -1.30 -18.99
CA GLY A 74 11.67 -1.66 -19.86
C GLY A 74 11.31 -1.71 -21.34
N VAL A 75 12.19 -1.20 -22.20
CA VAL A 75 12.23 -1.52 -23.64
C VAL A 75 13.08 -2.78 -23.85
N SER A 76 12.56 -3.77 -24.59
CA SER A 76 13.30 -5.00 -24.93
C SER A 76 14.70 -4.69 -25.47
N GLY A 77 15.73 -5.30 -24.86
CA GLY A 77 17.13 -5.16 -25.28
C GLY A 77 17.95 -4.11 -24.51
N ARG A 78 17.34 -3.27 -23.67
CA ARG A 78 18.06 -2.39 -22.73
C ARG A 78 18.07 -2.99 -21.32
N GLY A 79 19.19 -2.82 -20.60
CA GLY A 79 19.32 -3.28 -19.22
C GLY A 79 18.29 -2.62 -18.29
N ALA A 80 17.86 -3.32 -17.25
CA ALA A 80 16.95 -2.75 -16.26
C ALA A 80 17.63 -1.57 -15.55
N ARG A 81 16.89 -0.47 -15.35
CA ARG A 81 17.40 0.73 -14.67
C ARG A 81 16.56 1.02 -13.45
N VAL A 82 17.22 1.53 -12.40
CA VAL A 82 16.55 1.99 -11.18
C VAL A 82 15.70 3.21 -11.54
N ALA A 83 14.44 3.22 -11.13
CA ALA A 83 13.56 4.36 -11.38
C ALA A 83 14.19 5.65 -10.81
N ARG A 84 14.25 6.75 -11.58
CA ARG A 84 14.80 8.03 -11.08
C ARG A 84 14.04 8.61 -9.89
N GLN A 85 12.79 8.18 -9.69
CA GLN A 85 11.94 8.54 -8.56
C GLN A 85 12.22 7.66 -7.31
N ALA A 86 13.17 6.73 -7.38
CA ALA A 86 13.41 5.72 -6.34
C ALA A 86 13.89 6.25 -4.98
N ALA A 87 14.39 7.49 -4.89
CA ALA A 87 14.87 8.07 -3.64
C ALA A 87 13.85 9.01 -2.95
N ILE A 88 12.76 9.40 -3.62
CA ILE A 88 11.69 10.24 -3.06
C ILE A 88 10.35 9.77 -3.65
N GLY A 89 9.44 9.28 -2.81
CA GLY A 89 8.07 8.95 -3.25
C GLY A 89 7.90 7.56 -3.86
N ARG A 90 8.14 6.49 -3.08
CA ARG A 90 7.63 5.15 -3.46
C ARG A 90 6.10 5.15 -3.38
N PRO A 91 5.40 4.38 -4.23
CA PRO A 91 3.95 4.26 -4.14
C PRO A 91 3.55 3.50 -2.87
N LEU A 92 2.33 3.72 -2.37
CA LEU A 92 1.82 3.05 -1.17
C LEU A 92 1.93 1.51 -1.23
N VAL A 93 1.68 0.93 -2.41
CA VAL A 93 1.73 -0.51 -2.66
C VAL A 93 3.06 -1.15 -2.27
N TYR A 94 4.16 -0.41 -2.45
CA TYR A 94 5.48 -0.88 -2.06
C TYR A 94 5.58 -1.06 -0.54
N TYR A 95 5.12 -0.07 0.23
CA TYR A 95 5.19 -0.12 1.70
C TYR A 95 4.23 -1.16 2.27
N VAL A 96 3.02 -1.27 1.73
CA VAL A 96 2.06 -2.30 2.12
C VAL A 96 2.60 -3.70 1.79
N SER A 97 3.22 -3.88 0.62
CA SER A 97 3.87 -5.14 0.26
C SER A 97 4.93 -5.55 1.29
N ARG A 98 5.76 -4.60 1.76
CA ARG A 98 6.76 -4.85 2.81
C ARG A 98 6.11 -5.14 4.17
N ALA A 99 5.04 -4.42 4.52
CA ALA A 99 4.33 -4.62 5.78
C ALA A 99 3.81 -6.05 5.92
N PHE A 100 3.28 -6.61 4.84
CA PHE A 100 2.74 -7.97 4.75
C PHE A 100 3.82 -9.07 4.71
N GLU A 101 5.10 -8.74 4.89
CA GLU A 101 6.16 -9.74 5.14
C GLU A 101 6.27 -10.09 6.64
N ALA A 102 5.67 -9.27 7.52
CA ALA A 102 5.67 -9.50 8.97
C ALA A 102 4.63 -10.55 9.39
N ARG A 103 4.88 -11.25 10.50
CA ARG A 103 3.92 -12.20 11.12
C ARG A 103 2.65 -11.48 11.59
N HIS A 104 2.79 -10.25 12.08
CA HIS A 104 1.68 -9.41 12.53
C HIS A 104 1.72 -8.09 11.76
N VAL A 105 0.67 -7.83 10.99
CA VAL A 105 0.51 -6.61 10.21
C VAL A 105 -0.41 -5.66 10.96
N SER A 106 0.02 -4.40 11.13
CA SER A 106 -0.83 -3.33 11.66
C SER A 106 -0.76 -2.09 10.78
N LEU A 107 -1.92 -1.52 10.44
CA LEU A 107 -2.05 -0.29 9.68
C LEU A 107 -3.01 0.64 10.42
N ASP A 108 -2.52 1.80 10.87
CA ASP A 108 -3.37 2.89 11.33
C ASP A 108 -3.28 4.03 10.30
N VAL A 109 -4.42 4.39 9.70
CA VAL A 109 -4.47 5.21 8.49
C VAL A 109 -5.43 6.37 8.65
N TRP A 110 -4.99 7.57 8.28
CA TRP A 110 -5.82 8.77 8.18
C TRP A 110 -5.72 9.29 6.75
N SER A 111 -6.82 9.32 5.98
CA SER A 111 -6.80 9.74 4.57
C SER A 111 -8.15 10.25 4.08
N LEU A 112 -8.19 10.91 2.92
CA LEU A 112 -9.44 11.44 2.33
C LEU A 112 -10.39 10.31 1.90
N HIS A 113 -9.82 9.22 1.42
CA HIS A 113 -10.49 7.98 1.04
C HIS A 113 -9.45 6.85 1.04
N THR A 114 -9.88 5.60 0.86
CA THR A 114 -9.03 4.40 0.96
C THR A 114 -8.59 3.80 -0.37
N GLU A 115 -8.89 4.41 -1.52
CA GLU A 115 -8.58 3.87 -2.86
C GLU A 115 -7.18 3.23 -3.00
N GLU A 116 -6.12 3.99 -2.72
CA GLU A 116 -4.75 3.50 -2.85
C GLU A 116 -4.47 2.32 -1.91
N LEU A 117 -4.96 2.41 -0.67
CA LEU A 117 -4.79 1.37 0.35
C LEU A 117 -5.54 0.10 -0.04
N SER A 118 -6.79 0.24 -0.47
CA SER A 118 -7.67 -0.85 -0.91
C SER A 118 -7.00 -1.65 -2.04
N ARG A 119 -6.48 -0.97 -3.07
CA ARG A 119 -5.74 -1.62 -4.16
C ARG A 119 -4.46 -2.33 -3.68
N ALA A 120 -3.68 -1.67 -2.82
CA ALA A 120 -2.44 -2.23 -2.30
C ALA A 120 -2.68 -3.51 -1.48
N VAL A 121 -3.74 -3.52 -0.67
CA VAL A 121 -4.17 -4.66 0.14
C VAL A 121 -4.77 -5.77 -0.73
N GLN A 122 -5.61 -5.45 -1.71
CA GLN A 122 -6.15 -6.43 -2.67
C GLN A 122 -5.03 -7.20 -3.36
N GLN A 123 -3.97 -6.51 -3.78
CA GLN A 123 -2.80 -7.15 -4.37
C GLN A 123 -2.11 -8.11 -3.38
N GLN A 124 -2.04 -7.78 -2.10
CA GLN A 124 -1.44 -8.69 -1.11
C GLN A 124 -2.34 -9.89 -0.83
N ALA A 125 -3.65 -9.67 -0.73
CA ALA A 125 -4.63 -10.73 -0.55
C ALA A 125 -4.58 -11.74 -1.71
N GLU A 126 -4.46 -11.26 -2.94
CA GLU A 126 -4.32 -12.13 -4.12
C GLU A 126 -3.02 -12.93 -4.10
N LEU A 127 -1.88 -12.28 -3.77
CA LEU A 127 -0.61 -12.99 -3.64
C LEU A 127 -0.63 -14.06 -2.54
N ILE A 128 -1.37 -13.83 -1.47
CA ILE A 128 -1.58 -14.80 -0.39
C ILE A 128 -2.42 -15.98 -0.89
N ARG A 129 -3.55 -15.71 -1.56
CA ARG A 129 -4.43 -16.75 -2.12
C ARG A 129 -3.73 -17.64 -3.15
N LEU A 130 -2.89 -17.06 -4.00
CA LEU A 130 -2.12 -17.79 -5.00
C LEU A 130 -0.94 -18.59 -4.39
N GLY A 131 -0.69 -18.48 -3.09
CA GLY A 131 0.45 -19.10 -2.42
C GLY A 131 1.79 -18.47 -2.79
N ASP A 132 1.79 -17.37 -3.55
CA ASP A 132 2.99 -16.64 -3.90
C ASP A 132 3.59 -15.98 -2.65
N ARG A 133 2.74 -15.51 -1.71
CA ARG A 133 3.12 -14.87 -0.44
C ARG A 133 2.68 -15.70 0.76
N ALA A 134 3.57 -15.85 1.74
CA ALA A 134 3.23 -16.41 3.04
C ALA A 134 2.20 -15.51 3.76
N ALA A 135 1.11 -16.11 4.24
CA ALA A 135 0.09 -15.38 4.98
C ALA A 135 0.63 -14.90 6.34
N PRO A 136 0.34 -13.67 6.76
CA PRO A 136 0.59 -13.24 8.14
C PRO A 136 -0.32 -14.02 9.10
N GLU A 137 0.08 -14.11 10.36
CA GLU A 137 -0.76 -14.69 11.42
C GLU A 137 -1.92 -13.76 11.78
N SER A 138 -1.68 -12.45 11.74
CA SER A 138 -2.72 -11.46 12.01
C SER A 138 -2.60 -10.20 11.17
N VAL A 139 -3.75 -9.59 10.85
CA VAL A 139 -3.85 -8.28 10.19
C VAL A 139 -4.82 -7.38 10.96
N ARG A 140 -4.34 -6.23 11.45
CA ARG A 140 -5.17 -5.18 12.08
C ARG A 140 -5.13 -3.92 11.23
N VAL A 141 -6.28 -3.41 10.83
CA VAL A 141 -6.39 -2.17 10.04
C VAL A 141 -7.41 -1.24 10.71
N ARG A 142 -6.95 -0.04 11.09
CA ARG A 142 -7.79 1.05 11.58
C ARG A 142 -7.71 2.21 10.61
N VAL A 143 -8.85 2.65 10.09
CA VAL A 143 -8.90 3.74 9.12
C VAL A 143 -9.81 4.85 9.60
N LEU A 144 -9.33 6.07 9.50
CA LEU A 144 -10.11 7.28 9.67
C LEU A 144 -10.24 8.02 8.33
N VAL A 145 -11.48 8.34 7.95
CA VAL A 145 -11.84 9.10 6.74
C VAL A 145 -12.78 10.26 7.08
N PRO A 146 -13.04 11.21 6.17
CA PRO A 146 -14.16 12.14 6.34
C PRO A 146 -15.49 11.40 6.46
N ASP A 147 -16.42 11.99 7.22
CA ASP A 147 -17.80 11.52 7.28
C ASP A 147 -18.58 11.75 5.99
N LEU A 148 -19.75 11.12 5.90
CA LEU A 148 -20.60 11.16 4.73
C LEU A 148 -21.73 12.19 4.82
N ASP A 149 -21.83 12.89 5.95
CA ASP A 149 -22.96 13.77 6.26
C ASP A 149 -22.57 15.25 6.24
N THR A 150 -21.34 15.58 6.68
CA THR A 150 -20.86 16.97 6.73
C THR A 150 -20.72 17.55 5.32
N ASP A 151 -21.09 18.82 5.18
CA ASP A 151 -20.86 19.62 3.98
C ASP A 151 -19.39 20.05 3.92
N HIS A 152 -18.53 19.13 3.52
CA HIS A 152 -17.09 19.33 3.47
C HIS A 152 -16.72 20.43 2.46
N PRO A 153 -15.66 21.22 2.70
CA PRO A 153 -15.31 22.34 1.81
C PRO A 153 -14.82 21.91 0.42
N TYR A 154 -14.43 20.63 0.26
CA TYR A 154 -13.94 20.06 -0.98
C TYR A 154 -14.41 18.61 -1.17
N PRO A 155 -14.56 18.15 -2.42
CA PRO A 155 -14.51 18.93 -3.65
C PRO A 155 -15.72 19.88 -3.78
N ARG A 156 -15.55 20.98 -4.51
CA ARG A 156 -16.57 22.02 -4.71
C ARG A 156 -16.54 22.55 -6.14
N ALA A 157 -17.70 22.77 -6.75
CA ALA A 157 -17.79 23.38 -8.08
C ALA A 157 -17.39 24.86 -8.04
N LEU A 158 -16.70 25.31 -9.10
CA LEU A 158 -16.23 26.69 -9.20
C LEU A 158 -17.38 27.68 -9.45
N ASP A 159 -18.31 27.33 -10.33
CA ASP A 159 -19.40 28.21 -10.75
C ASP A 159 -20.60 28.18 -9.79
N ASP A 160 -20.91 27.01 -9.23
CA ASP A 160 -21.93 26.84 -8.19
C ASP A 160 -21.34 26.14 -6.95
N PRO A 161 -20.79 26.93 -6.01
CA PRO A 161 -20.38 26.47 -4.70
C PRO A 161 -21.28 25.53 -3.91
N LEU A 162 -22.60 25.64 -4.09
CA LEU A 162 -23.57 24.88 -3.32
C LEU A 162 -24.03 23.63 -4.09
N ASP A 163 -23.49 23.40 -5.28
CA ASP A 163 -23.77 22.20 -6.05
C ASP A 163 -23.33 20.96 -5.25
N PRO A 164 -24.27 20.09 -4.85
CA PRO A 164 -23.96 18.92 -4.03
C PRO A 164 -23.31 17.78 -4.83
N ARG A 165 -23.30 17.83 -6.17
CA ARG A 165 -22.81 16.75 -7.04
C ARG A 165 -21.35 16.35 -6.77
N PRO A 166 -20.38 17.28 -6.63
CA PRO A 166 -18.99 16.92 -6.32
C PRO A 166 -18.85 16.20 -4.97
N LEU A 167 -19.53 16.67 -3.93
CA LEU A 167 -19.49 16.04 -2.60
C LEU A 167 -20.16 14.66 -2.60
N ARG A 168 -21.31 14.51 -3.27
CA ARG A 168 -21.94 13.18 -3.44
C ARG A 168 -21.01 12.19 -4.13
N ARG A 169 -20.23 12.65 -5.12
CA ARG A 169 -19.21 11.83 -5.78
C ARG A 169 -18.12 11.41 -4.79
N LEU A 170 -17.57 12.33 -3.99
CA LEU A 170 -16.56 11.99 -2.98
C LEU A 170 -17.11 10.96 -1.98
N ARG A 171 -18.32 11.17 -1.44
CA ARG A 171 -18.98 10.25 -0.51
C ARG A 171 -19.10 8.84 -1.09
N ARG A 172 -19.48 8.73 -2.36
CA ARG A 172 -19.52 7.45 -3.09
C ARG A 172 -18.14 6.79 -3.20
N VAL A 173 -17.09 7.57 -3.50
CA VAL A 173 -15.72 7.06 -3.58
C VAL A 173 -15.23 6.55 -2.21
N ILE A 174 -15.51 7.30 -1.13
CA ILE A 174 -15.18 6.89 0.24
C ILE A 174 -15.83 5.55 0.56
N ARG A 175 -17.16 5.44 0.38
CA ARG A 175 -17.92 4.22 0.68
C ARG A 175 -17.42 3.03 -0.14
N MET A 176 -17.34 3.18 -1.46
CA MET A 176 -16.93 2.11 -2.39
C MET A 176 -15.57 1.50 -2.03
N TYR A 177 -14.55 2.32 -1.75
CA TYR A 177 -13.21 1.80 -1.43
C TYR A 177 -13.07 1.35 0.03
N ALA A 178 -13.89 1.88 0.95
CA ALA A 178 -13.96 1.39 2.32
C ALA A 178 -14.54 -0.04 2.36
N GLU A 179 -15.65 -0.28 1.65
CA GLU A 179 -16.23 -1.61 1.46
C GLU A 179 -15.24 -2.57 0.80
N ALA A 180 -14.60 -2.16 -0.30
CA ALA A 180 -13.66 -3.00 -1.02
C ALA A 180 -12.44 -3.37 -0.15
N LEU A 181 -11.93 -2.45 0.67
CA LEU A 181 -10.86 -2.72 1.63
C LEU A 181 -11.31 -3.71 2.71
N HIS A 182 -12.47 -3.45 3.32
CA HIS A 182 -13.04 -4.31 4.36
C HIS A 182 -13.23 -5.73 3.85
N HIS A 183 -13.94 -5.89 2.72
CA HIS A 183 -14.20 -7.18 2.08
C HIS A 183 -12.92 -7.95 1.78
N SER A 184 -11.90 -7.30 1.19
CA SER A 184 -10.65 -7.97 0.81
C SER A 184 -9.92 -8.60 2.01
N LEU A 185 -10.00 -7.95 3.17
CA LEU A 185 -9.36 -8.40 4.39
C LEU A 185 -10.20 -9.44 5.14
N THR A 186 -11.52 -9.23 5.28
CA THR A 186 -12.39 -10.20 5.95
C THR A 186 -12.44 -11.52 5.18
N GLN A 187 -12.38 -11.48 3.85
CA GLN A 187 -12.30 -12.68 3.03
C GLN A 187 -11.06 -13.54 3.35
N LEU A 188 -9.92 -12.95 3.69
CA LEU A 188 -8.72 -13.73 4.11
C LEU A 188 -8.95 -14.51 5.42
N ALA A 189 -9.78 -13.98 6.31
CA ALA A 189 -10.18 -14.68 7.54
C ALA A 189 -11.24 -15.74 7.28
N GLU A 190 -12.24 -15.45 6.45
CA GLU A 190 -13.29 -16.40 6.05
C GLU A 190 -12.72 -17.63 5.34
N GLU A 191 -11.70 -17.42 4.49
CA GLU A 191 -10.95 -18.48 3.81
C GLU A 191 -10.00 -19.25 4.76
N GLY A 192 -9.85 -18.81 6.01
CA GLY A 192 -8.93 -19.40 6.98
C GLY A 192 -7.46 -19.23 6.62
N THR A 193 -7.13 -18.32 5.70
CA THR A 193 -5.76 -18.12 5.22
C THR A 193 -4.95 -17.26 6.20
N VAL A 194 -5.62 -16.30 6.87
CA VAL A 194 -5.04 -15.50 7.97
C VAL A 194 -5.82 -15.80 9.25
N GLY A 195 -5.10 -16.12 10.33
CA GLY A 195 -5.72 -16.59 11.57
C GLY A 195 -6.55 -15.53 12.30
N THR A 196 -6.15 -14.26 12.26
CA THR A 196 -6.89 -13.16 12.91
C THR A 196 -6.90 -11.91 12.03
N VAL A 197 -8.08 -11.42 11.68
CA VAL A 197 -8.25 -10.17 10.93
C VAL A 197 -9.19 -9.24 11.68
N SER A 198 -8.79 -7.98 11.82
CA SER A 198 -9.62 -6.90 12.37
C SER A 198 -9.54 -5.70 11.45
N VAL A 199 -10.68 -5.24 10.93
CA VAL A 199 -10.76 -4.05 10.08
C VAL A 199 -11.85 -3.16 10.63
N GLU A 200 -11.46 -1.96 11.03
CA GLU A 200 -12.40 -0.93 11.47
C GLU A 200 -12.18 0.33 10.64
N ILE A 201 -13.26 0.88 10.13
CA ILE A 201 -13.25 2.14 9.38
C ILE A 201 -14.20 3.09 10.11
N ARG A 202 -13.66 4.22 10.56
CA ARG A 202 -14.39 5.27 11.26
C ARG A 202 -14.27 6.59 10.52
N SER A 203 -15.16 7.52 10.85
CA SER A 203 -15.26 8.80 10.20
C SER A 203 -15.21 9.99 11.16
N LEU A 204 -14.79 11.15 10.64
CA LEU A 204 -14.77 12.43 11.36
C LEU A 204 -15.38 13.56 10.50
N PRO A 205 -15.98 14.59 11.11
CA PRO A 205 -16.51 15.77 10.41
C PRO A 205 -15.40 16.74 9.99
N THR A 206 -14.38 16.24 9.28
CA THR A 206 -13.27 17.05 8.77
C THR A 206 -12.69 16.45 7.50
N VAL A 207 -12.15 17.32 6.64
CA VAL A 207 -11.27 16.91 5.54
C VAL A 207 -9.80 16.94 5.99
N PRO A 208 -8.99 15.95 5.60
CA PRO A 208 -7.57 15.90 5.94
C PRO A 208 -6.75 16.91 5.12
N GLY A 209 -5.84 17.63 5.78
CA GLY A 209 -4.76 18.36 5.08
C GLY A 209 -3.60 17.45 4.63
N GLU A 210 -3.49 16.27 5.24
CA GLU A 210 -2.49 15.25 4.93
C GLU A 210 -3.07 13.84 5.07
N LYS A 211 -2.56 12.88 4.31
CA LYS A 211 -2.72 11.44 4.52
C LYS A 211 -1.54 10.89 5.31
N ARG A 212 -1.83 10.06 6.32
CA ARG A 212 -0.83 9.40 7.17
C ARG A 212 -1.07 7.89 7.16
N TYR A 213 0.00 7.12 7.07
CA TYR A 213 -0.01 5.67 7.23
C TYR A 213 1.02 5.29 8.29
N LEU A 214 0.57 4.78 9.43
CA LEU A 214 1.42 4.16 10.45
C LEU A 214 1.40 2.65 10.21
N ILE A 215 2.57 2.10 9.90
CA ILE A 215 2.74 0.74 9.41
C ILE A 215 3.59 -0.04 10.41
N ASN A 216 3.04 -1.14 10.93
CA ASN A 216 3.69 -2.10 11.82
C ASN A 216 4.36 -1.47 13.06
N GLY A 217 3.93 -0.28 13.49
CA GLY A 217 4.51 0.45 14.61
C GLY A 217 5.92 1.02 14.37
N THR A 218 6.45 0.89 13.15
CA THR A 218 7.86 1.19 12.86
C THR A 218 8.06 2.10 11.65
N GLN A 219 7.05 2.29 10.82
CA GLN A 219 7.13 3.14 9.64
C GLN A 219 5.95 4.10 9.57
N MET A 220 6.23 5.34 9.19
CA MET A 220 5.24 6.37 8.94
C MET A 220 5.38 6.89 7.52
N LEU A 221 4.27 7.02 6.81
CA LEU A 221 4.21 7.68 5.51
C LEU A 221 3.33 8.92 5.61
N THR A 222 3.81 10.05 5.12
CA THR A 222 3.06 11.31 5.08
C THR A 222 2.87 11.75 3.64
N GLY A 223 1.64 12.07 3.22
CA GLY A 223 1.37 12.72 1.94
C GLY A 223 0.50 13.95 2.15
N TYR A 224 0.82 15.08 1.52
CA TYR A 224 0.05 16.30 1.69
C TYR A 224 -1.03 16.40 0.62
N TYR A 225 -2.21 16.89 1.00
CA TYR A 225 -3.28 17.21 0.06
C TYR A 225 -3.13 18.67 -0.40
N PHE A 226 -3.07 18.86 -1.72
CA PHE A 226 -3.06 20.17 -2.36
C PHE A 226 -4.36 20.40 -3.10
N LEU A 227 -4.74 21.67 -3.22
CA LEU A 227 -5.88 22.07 -4.05
C LEU A 227 -5.47 22.08 -5.52
N ARG A 228 -6.29 21.46 -6.36
CA ARG A 228 -6.18 21.57 -7.81
C ARG A 228 -7.51 21.89 -8.44
N ARG A 229 -7.48 22.56 -9.59
CA ARG A 229 -8.64 22.71 -10.48
C ARG A 229 -8.66 21.52 -11.44
N THR A 230 -9.82 20.91 -11.60
CA THR A 230 -10.02 19.82 -12.56
C THR A 230 -11.43 19.86 -13.14
N ARG A 231 -11.67 19.06 -14.18
CA ARG A 231 -13.01 18.80 -14.72
C ARG A 231 -13.43 17.40 -14.31
N ILE A 232 -14.61 17.29 -13.70
CA ILE A 232 -15.24 16.00 -13.41
C ILE A 232 -16.48 15.82 -14.28
N LEU A 233 -16.73 14.59 -14.70
CA LEU A 233 -17.98 14.20 -15.33
C LEU A 233 -18.92 13.67 -14.23
N VAL A 234 -20.06 14.33 -14.03
CA VAL A 234 -21.12 13.91 -13.10
C VAL A 234 -22.47 14.12 -13.78
N ASP A 235 -23.32 13.09 -13.78
CA ASP A 235 -24.65 13.12 -14.40
C ASP A 235 -24.62 13.54 -15.90
N ALA A 236 -23.61 13.05 -16.63
CA ALA A 236 -23.31 13.38 -18.04
C ALA A 236 -22.95 14.86 -18.31
N GLU A 237 -22.74 15.67 -17.26
CA GLU A 237 -22.30 17.05 -17.34
C GLU A 237 -20.83 17.19 -16.89
N SER A 238 -20.08 18.06 -17.56
CA SER A 238 -18.69 18.38 -17.20
C SER A 238 -18.69 19.61 -16.30
N ILE A 239 -18.24 19.44 -15.05
CA ILE A 239 -18.23 20.49 -14.03
C ILE A 239 -16.77 20.81 -13.69
N GLU A 240 -16.39 22.08 -13.71
CA GLU A 240 -15.11 22.52 -13.16
C GLU A 240 -15.17 22.57 -11.63
N VAL A 241 -14.26 21.86 -10.97
CA VAL A 241 -14.20 21.74 -9.52
C VAL A 241 -12.82 22.07 -8.99
N VAL A 242 -12.78 22.50 -7.73
CA VAL A 242 -11.58 22.47 -6.90
C VAL A 242 -11.67 21.24 -6.00
N GLU A 243 -10.63 20.41 -6.03
CA GLU A 243 -10.55 19.18 -5.24
C GLU A 243 -9.18 19.01 -4.58
N LEU A 244 -9.11 18.09 -3.62
CA LEU A 244 -7.89 17.69 -2.94
C LEU A 244 -7.16 16.60 -3.75
N HIS A 245 -5.85 16.73 -3.85
CA HIS A 245 -5.00 15.80 -4.60
C HIS A 245 -3.64 15.59 -3.89
N SER A 246 -3.09 14.38 -3.99
CA SER A 246 -1.81 14.01 -3.35
C SER A 246 -1.07 12.96 -4.17
N ASP A 247 0.15 13.25 -4.60
CA ASP A 247 0.95 12.36 -5.48
C ASP A 247 2.08 11.62 -4.77
N THR A 248 2.59 12.17 -3.67
CA THR A 248 3.85 11.75 -3.09
C THR A 248 3.68 11.36 -1.62
N LEU A 249 4.31 10.26 -1.25
CA LEU A 249 4.45 9.80 0.13
C LEU A 249 5.89 9.97 0.59
N PHE A 250 6.06 10.60 1.75
CA PHE A 250 7.33 10.83 2.43
C PHE A 250 7.47 9.81 3.56
N PRO A 251 8.42 8.85 3.45
CA PRO A 251 8.62 7.85 4.49
C PRO A 251 9.50 8.37 5.63
N ALA A 252 9.16 7.97 6.85
CA ALA A 252 10.01 7.99 8.03
C ALA A 252 10.05 6.58 8.65
N THR A 253 11.22 6.13 9.10
CA THR A 253 11.42 4.78 9.66
C THR A 253 12.03 4.87 11.06
N LEU A 254 11.48 4.11 12.00
CA LEU A 254 11.93 4.06 13.39
C LEU A 254 13.00 2.99 13.65
N GLU A 255 13.26 2.14 12.66
CA GLU A 255 14.27 1.07 12.72
C GLU A 255 15.57 1.46 11.98
N GLY A 256 16.70 0.94 12.47
CA GLY A 256 18.04 1.14 11.91
C GLY A 256 18.75 2.41 12.39
N ASN A 257 19.97 2.64 11.89
CA ASN A 257 20.82 3.79 12.23
C ASN A 257 20.26 5.15 11.75
N GLY A 258 19.04 5.19 11.20
CA GLY A 258 18.41 6.35 10.58
C GLY A 258 17.37 7.07 11.43
N ALA A 259 16.78 6.40 12.43
CA ALA A 259 15.70 6.98 13.22
C ALA A 259 16.23 8.09 14.14
N ARG A 260 16.08 9.33 13.71
CA ARG A 260 16.45 10.50 14.51
C ARG A 260 15.48 10.61 15.68
N SER A 261 15.93 11.08 16.85
CA SER A 261 15.07 11.25 18.02
C SER A 261 13.80 12.06 17.71
N LEU A 262 13.88 12.97 16.74
CA LEU A 262 12.74 13.75 16.25
C LEU A 262 11.70 12.89 15.51
N GLU A 263 12.10 11.96 14.64
CA GLU A 263 11.15 11.11 13.88
C GLU A 263 10.42 10.15 14.81
N ARG A 264 11.11 9.66 15.85
CA ARG A 264 10.49 8.86 16.91
C ARG A 264 9.47 9.68 17.70
N ALA A 265 9.84 10.88 18.14
CA ALA A 265 8.92 11.76 18.83
C ALA A 265 7.72 12.12 17.95
N GLU A 266 7.93 12.41 16.66
CA GLU A 266 6.84 12.68 15.72
C GLU A 266 5.91 11.48 15.57
N PHE A 267 6.45 10.27 15.39
CA PHE A 267 5.65 9.05 15.31
C PHE A 267 4.78 8.86 16.55
N GLU A 268 5.34 9.01 17.74
CA GLU A 268 4.61 8.89 19.01
C GLU A 268 3.49 9.93 19.12
N GLN A 269 3.75 11.18 18.71
CA GLN A 269 2.73 12.22 18.71
C GLN A 269 1.62 11.96 17.68
N VAL A 270 1.96 11.46 16.49
CA VAL A 270 0.97 11.12 15.45
C VAL A 270 0.12 9.92 15.86
N GLN A 271 0.72 8.91 16.49
CA GLN A 271 0.00 7.77 17.06
C GLN A 271 -0.98 8.23 18.15
N ALA A 272 -0.51 9.04 19.12
CA ALA A 272 -1.36 9.59 20.17
C ALA A 272 -2.49 10.48 19.61
N TRP A 273 -2.18 11.27 18.58
CA TRP A 273 -3.18 12.03 17.85
C TRP A 273 -4.23 11.08 17.24
N PHE A 274 -3.82 10.05 16.52
CA PHE A 274 -4.72 9.08 15.89
C PHE A 274 -5.64 8.42 16.93
N ASP A 275 -5.05 7.89 18.02
CA ASP A 275 -5.78 7.18 19.07
C ASP A 275 -6.80 8.10 19.77
N SER A 276 -6.43 9.35 20.07
CA SER A 276 -7.36 10.30 20.68
C SER A 276 -8.60 10.56 19.81
N ARG A 277 -8.46 10.64 18.48
CA ARG A 277 -9.60 10.83 17.58
C ARG A 277 -10.42 9.55 17.49
N TRP A 278 -9.72 8.42 17.32
CA TRP A 278 -10.28 7.09 17.20
C TRP A 278 -11.22 6.77 18.37
N GLU A 279 -10.76 7.03 19.59
CA GLU A 279 -11.46 6.66 20.83
C GLU A 279 -12.56 7.65 21.23
N MET A 280 -12.33 8.95 21.02
CA MET A 280 -13.18 9.98 21.62
C MET A 280 -14.27 10.52 20.69
N VAL A 281 -14.00 10.62 19.39
CA VAL A 281 -14.85 11.39 18.47
C VAL A 281 -15.16 10.70 17.14
N ALA A 282 -14.45 9.63 16.79
CA ALA A 282 -14.66 8.92 15.55
C ALA A 282 -15.88 7.98 15.62
N ASN A 283 -16.76 8.07 14.62
CA ASN A 283 -17.95 7.22 14.51
C ASN A 283 -17.70 6.11 13.49
N THR A 284 -18.34 4.94 13.66
CA THR A 284 -18.29 3.89 12.64
C THR A 284 -18.77 4.42 11.30
N LEU A 285 -18.01 4.19 10.22
CA LEU A 285 -18.43 4.56 8.88
C LEU A 285 -19.57 3.60 8.43
N PRO A 286 -20.74 4.10 8.00
CA PRO A 286 -21.82 3.24 7.52
C PRO A 286 -21.45 2.67 6.14
N LEU A 287 -21.17 1.37 6.11
CA LEU A 287 -20.87 0.60 4.91
C LEU A 287 -22.11 -0.09 4.30
N ASP A 288 -23.17 -0.28 5.08
CA ASP A 288 -24.38 -1.01 4.66
C ASP A 288 -25.57 -0.03 4.47
N GLU A 289 -25.60 0.70 3.36
CA GLU A 289 -26.77 1.50 2.93
C GLU A 289 -26.89 1.61 1.40
#